data_AF-A0A976B2X2-F1
#
_entry.id   AF-A0A976B2X2-F1
#
_cell.length_a   1.000
_cell.length_b   1.000
_cell.length_c   1.000
_cell.angle_alpha   90.00
_cell.angle_beta   90.00
_cell.angle_gamma   90.00
#
_symmetry.space_group_name_H-M   'P 1'
#
loop_
_entity.id
_entity.type
_entity.pdbx_description
1 polymer ?
#
loop_
_entity_poly.entity_id
_entity_poly.type
_entity_poly.pdbx_seq_one_letter_code
_entity_poly.pdbx_strand_id
1 'polypeptide(L)' 'MSSPKSVGISFRVTPSFKNLLERAAAYEKRSLTNMLEVALEEYCERNGILVDSQPSATDGRP' A
#
# COMPACT_ATOMS: atom_id res chain seq x y z
N MET A 1 23.41 -4.67 -5.65
CA MET A 1 23.09 -4.12 -4.31
C MET A 1 21.61 -4.38 -4.08
N SER A 2 21.24 -5.18 -3.07
CA SER A 2 19.84 -5.55 -2.84
C SER A 2 19.15 -4.46 -2.04
N SER A 3 18.32 -3.65 -2.70
CA SER A 3 17.44 -2.69 -2.05
C SER A 3 16.58 -3.41 -1.00
N PRO A 4 16.36 -2.84 0.19
CA PRO A 4 15.41 -3.42 1.13
C PRO A 4 14.05 -3.46 0.44
N LYS A 5 13.48 -4.67 0.31
CA LYS A 5 12.19 -4.89 -0.37
C LYS A 5 11.01 -4.23 0.35
N SER A 6 11.21 -3.82 1.59
CA SER A 6 10.20 -3.15 2.41
C SER A 6 10.85 -2.15 3.36
N VAL A 7 10.20 -1.00 3.54
CA VAL A 7 10.53 0.03 4.52
C VAL A 7 9.46 -0.03 5.61
N GLY A 8 9.87 -0.16 6.87
CA GLY A 8 8.93 -0.18 8.00
C GLY A 8 8.39 1.23 8.27
N ILE A 9 7.06 1.40 8.25
CA ILE A 9 6.41 2.66 8.59
C ILE A 9 5.66 2.49 9.92
N SER A 10 5.85 3.42 10.86
CA SER A 10 5.15 3.42 12.15
C SER A 10 4.05 4.46 12.14
N PHE A 11 2.79 4.01 12.25
CA PHE A 11 1.63 4.89 12.35
C PHE A 11 1.03 4.85 13.75
N ARG A 12 0.59 6.01 14.26
CA ARG A 12 -0.29 6.07 15.43
C ARG A 12 -1.71 6.22 14.93
N VAL A 13 -2.55 5.25 15.29
CA VAL A 13 -3.96 5.20 14.90
C VAL A 13 -4.83 5.11 16.14
N THR A 14 -6.12 5.43 15.99
CA THR A 14 -7.08 5.25 17.07
C THR A 14 -7.31 3.76 17.35
N PRO A 15 -7.67 3.38 18.59
CA PRO A 15 -7.97 1.99 18.93
C PRO A 15 -9.13 1.43 18.10
N SER A 16 -10.12 2.26 17.75
CA SER A 16 -11.24 1.87 16.88
C SER A 16 -10.77 1.52 15.46
N PHE A 17 -9.84 2.30 14.89
CA PHE A 17 -9.27 2.02 13.57
C PHE A 17 -8.43 0.73 13.60
N LYS A 18 -7.62 0.52 14.65
CA LYS A 18 -6.86 -0.72 14.84
C LYS A 18 -7.79 -1.94 14.83
N ASN A 19 -8.90 -1.89 15.58
CA ASN A 19 -9.85 -3.00 15.63
C ASN A 19 -10.50 -3.28 14.26
N LEU A 20 -10.88 -2.23 13.52
CA LEU A 20 -11.41 -2.38 12.16
C LEU A 20 -10.40 -3.01 11.22
N LEU A 21 -9.14 -2.54 11.26
CA LEU A 21 -8.06 -3.09 10.43
C LEU A 21 -7.79 -4.57 10.77
N GLU A 22 -7.79 -4.93 12.06
CA GLU A 22 -7.66 -6.32 12.51
C GLU A 22 -8.78 -7.21 11.97
N ARG A 23 -10.03 -6.72 11.98
CA ARG A 23 -11.18 -7.46 11.43
C ARG A 23 -11.09 -7.62 9.92
N ALA A 24 -10.71 -6.58 9.20
CA ALA A 24 -10.56 -6.62 7.75
C ALA A 24 -9.42 -7.57 7.33
N ALA A 25 -8.28 -7.48 8.00
CA ALA A 25 -7.13 -8.35 7.76
C ALA A 25 -7.45 -9.82 8.07
N ALA A 26 -8.18 -10.09 9.16
CA ALA A 26 -8.62 -11.44 9.51
C ALA A 26 -9.61 -12.01 8.47
N TYR A 27 -10.49 -11.17 7.93
CA TYR A 27 -11.45 -11.57 6.88
C TYR A 27 -10.74 -11.99 5.59
N GLU A 28 -9.72 -11.22 5.15
CA GLU A 28 -8.89 -11.50 3.98
C GLU A 28 -7.78 -12.54 4.23
N LYS A 29 -7.61 -13.01 5.48
CA LYS A 29 -6.50 -13.90 5.91
C LYS A 29 -5.11 -13.35 5.57
N ARG A 30 -4.93 -12.04 5.71
CA ARG A 30 -3.68 -11.33 5.40
C ARG A 30 -3.15 -10.59 6.61
N SER A 31 -1.87 -10.23 6.58
CA SER A 31 -1.27 -9.38 7.61
C SER A 31 -1.89 -7.98 7.59
N LEU A 32 -1.85 -7.28 8.74
CA LEU A 32 -2.35 -5.90 8.84
C LEU A 32 -1.71 -4.96 7.81
N THR A 33 -0.40 -5.13 7.58
CA THR A 33 0.35 -4.35 6.58
C THR A 33 -0.19 -4.59 5.17
N ASN A 34 -0.29 -5.84 4.74
CA ASN A 34 -0.83 -6.17 3.41
C ASN A 34 -2.27 -5.67 3.23
N MET A 35 -3.10 -5.76 4.28
CA MET A 35 -4.47 -5.23 4.23
C MET A 35 -4.46 -3.71 4.04
N LEU A 36 -3.54 -3.00 4.70
CA LEU A 36 -3.38 -1.56 4.55
C LEU A 36 -2.86 -1.20 3.15
N GLU A 37 -1.91 -1.95 2.61
CA GLU A 37 -1.37 -1.77 1.26
C GLU A 37 -2.49 -1.92 0.22
N VAL A 38 -3.24 -3.03 0.24
CA VAL A 38 -4.35 -3.26 -0.68
C VAL A 38 -5.45 -2.20 -0.53
N ALA A 39 -5.80 -1.83 0.71
CA ALA A 39 -6.80 -0.78 0.93
C ALA A 39 -6.35 0.58 0.40
N LEU A 40 -5.05 0.88 0.48
CA LEU A 40 -4.47 2.11 -0.05
C LEU A 40 -4.38 2.08 -1.57
N GLU A 41 -3.94 0.96 -2.16
CA GLU A 41 -3.90 0.74 -3.61
C GLU A 41 -5.29 0.90 -4.22
N GLU A 42 -6.30 0.19 -3.70
CA GLU A 42 -7.70 0.29 -4.13
C GLU A 42 -8.24 1.72 -3.99
N TYR A 43 -7.90 2.41 -2.90
CA TYR A 43 -8.29 3.80 -2.70
C TYR A 43 -7.65 4.71 -3.76
N CYS A 44 -6.35 4.57 -4.01
CA CYS A 44 -5.63 5.35 -5.02
C CYS A 44 -6.15 5.05 -6.43
N GLU A 45 -6.41 3.79 -6.77
CA GLU A 45 -7.00 3.36 -8.03
C GLU A 45 -8.36 4.03 -8.26
N ARG A 46 -9.27 3.92 -7.28
CA ARG A 46 -10.62 4.50 -7.38
C ARG A 46 -10.63 6.01 -7.49
N ASN A 47 -9.63 6.68 -6.91
CA ASN A 47 -9.52 8.15 -6.95
C ASN A 47 -8.61 8.65 -8.08
N GLY A 48 -8.00 7.77 -8.88
CA GLY A 48 -7.03 8.15 -9.90
C GLY A 48 -5.74 8.77 -9.34
N ILE A 49 -5.40 8.47 -8.09
CA ILE A 49 -4.18 8.93 -7.38
C ILE A 49 -3.07 7.87 -7.48
N LEU A 50 -3.24 6.84 -8.33
CA LEU A 50 -2.15 5.91 -8.63
C LEU A 50 -0.93 6.74 -9.06
N VAL A 51 0.04 6.86 -8.16
CA VAL A 51 1.36 7.36 -8.49
C VAL A 51 1.87 6.35 -9.50
N ASP A 52 1.98 6.82 -10.74
CA ASP A 52 2.69 6.11 -11.79
C ASP A 52 4.13 5.93 -11.29
N SER A 53 4.37 4.81 -10.62
CA SER A 53 5.70 4.41 -10.19
C SER A 53 6.45 3.74 -11.34
N GLN A 54 5.94 3.84 -12.57
CA GLN A 54 6.80 3.61 -13.72
C GLN A 54 7.80 4.78 -13.74
N PRO A 55 9.11 4.52 -13.66
CA PRO A 55 10.00 5.45 -14.32
C PRO A 55 9.48 5.47 -15.75
N SER A 56 9.00 6.63 -16.20
CA SER A 56 8.97 6.95 -17.61
C SER A 56 10.40 6.75 -18.11
N ALA A 57 10.71 5.50 -18.48
CA ALA A 57 11.68 5.15 -19.47
C ALA A 57 11.14 5.84 -20.71
N THR A 58 11.53 7.10 -20.85
CA THR A 58 11.60 7.80 -22.12
C THR A 58 12.55 6.97 -22.99
N ASP A 59 11.97 5.89 -23.52
CA ASP A 59 12.51 5.07 -24.58
C ASP A 59 12.45 5.89 -25.87
N GLY A 60 13.62 5.99 -26.50
CA GLY A 60 13.73 6.12 -27.96
C GLY A 60 13.21 7.40 -28.60
N ARG A 61 14.13 8.30 -28.96
CA ARG A 61 14.03 8.96 -30.26
C ARG A 61 15.39 8.97 -30.97
N PRO A 62 15.47 8.53 -32.24
CA PRO A 62 16.71 8.37 -33.00
C PRO A 62 17.43 9.68 -33.32
#